data_AF-A0A7K3GWH8-F1
#
_entry.id   AF-A0A7K3GWH8-F1
#
_cell.length_a   1.000
_cell.length_b   1.000
_cell.length_c   1.000
_cell.angle_alpha   90.00
_cell.angle_beta   90.00
_cell.angle_gamma   90.00
#
_symmetry.space_group_name_H-M   'P 1'
#
loop_
_entity.id
_entity.type
_entity.pdbx_description
1 polymer ?
#
loop_
_entity_poly.entity_id
_entity_poly.type
_entity_poly.pdbx_seq_one_letter_code
_entity_poly.pdbx_strand_id
1 'polypeptide(L)'
;AWALALAQATGRDDVVFGATVSGRPPELPGVESMIGLFINTLPVRARLDHAEPLGALFRRLQAEQARLLDHQWAGLADIQRWAGHGELFDTAMVFQNYPVSADTTSRQLDGLRVTGFDAVESTDFVVNLVAHTRDDSLRLRLDHRADTCSGDLVRSLADRMLRVLETLIADADLPVAHLDTLDPSDRERVLVEWNGKRTELPGTPLHELISEQAERTPDAVAVVCDEATLTYAELDGRANQLARHLLEQGLGAEDFAAIALPKSLDAITSMLAVLKTGAAYLPIDPEYPAERISYMLDDARPALTLTEPIPAAAYSDQPSGQITDAER
;
A
#
# COMPACT_ATOMS: atom_id res chain seq x y z
N ALA A 1 11.41 11.76 14.43
CA ALA A 1 11.94 10.41 14.09
C ALA A 1 10.95 9.31 14.49
N TRP A 2 10.59 9.20 15.78
CA TRP A 2 9.62 8.19 16.25
C TRP A 2 8.28 8.20 15.50
N ALA A 3 7.69 9.39 15.29
CA ALA A 3 6.47 9.55 14.49
C ALA A 3 6.58 8.93 13.08
N LEU A 4 7.72 9.14 12.39
CA LEU A 4 7.95 8.61 11.05
C LEU A 4 8.11 7.09 11.05
N ALA A 5 8.80 6.53 12.06
CA ALA A 5 8.93 5.08 12.23
C ALA A 5 7.57 4.42 12.46
N LEU A 6 6.72 5.01 13.32
CA LEU A 6 5.34 4.54 13.54
C LEU A 6 4.47 4.66 12.29
N ALA A 7 4.54 5.79 11.59
CA ALA A 7 3.79 6.03 10.37
C ALA A 7 4.10 4.96 9.30
N GLN A 8 5.38 4.66 9.10
CA GLN A 8 5.81 3.66 8.13
C GLN A 8 5.45 2.23 8.55
N ALA A 9 5.48 1.92 9.85
CA ALA A 9 5.08 0.61 10.35
C ALA A 9 3.56 0.39 10.29
N THR A 10 2.77 1.45 10.44
CA THR A 10 1.30 1.38 10.47
C THR A 10 0.64 1.72 9.14
N GLY A 11 1.39 2.27 8.18
CA GLY A 11 0.86 2.80 6.93
C GLY A 11 -0.04 4.03 7.11
N ARG A 12 0.18 4.82 8.16
CA ARG A 12 -0.66 5.98 8.52
C ARG A 12 0.13 7.28 8.50
N ASP A 13 -0.46 8.32 7.95
CA ASP A 13 0.11 9.66 7.94
C ASP A 13 -0.30 10.51 9.16
N ASP A 14 -1.15 9.97 10.03
CA ASP A 14 -1.61 10.63 11.25
C ASP A 14 -1.44 9.65 12.42
N VAL A 15 -0.40 9.87 13.21
CA VAL A 15 -0.01 8.99 14.31
C VAL A 15 -0.03 9.73 15.63
N VAL A 16 -0.42 9.02 16.69
CA VAL A 16 -0.43 9.54 18.06
C VAL A 16 0.42 8.63 18.94
N PHE A 17 1.31 9.22 19.72
CA PHE A 17 2.09 8.54 20.74
C PHE A 17 2.16 9.39 22.01
N GLY A 18 2.38 8.77 23.16
CA GLY A 18 2.60 9.47 24.41
C GLY A 18 3.97 10.10 24.45
N ALA A 19 4.10 11.33 24.92
CA ALA A 19 5.38 11.92 25.29
C ALA A 19 5.38 12.28 26.78
N THR A 20 6.39 11.82 27.49
CA THR A 20 6.57 12.17 28.89
C THR A 20 7.30 13.49 29.02
N VAL A 21 6.67 14.43 29.71
CA VAL A 21 7.15 15.80 29.95
C VAL A 21 7.45 15.99 31.44
N SER A 22 8.34 16.93 31.76
CA SER A 22 8.71 17.21 33.16
C SER A 22 7.54 17.75 33.99
N GLY A 23 6.58 18.43 33.33
CA GLY A 23 5.49 19.18 33.96
C GLY A 23 5.96 20.26 34.93
N ARG A 24 7.19 20.76 34.73
CA ARG A 24 7.80 21.86 35.50
C ARG A 24 7.75 23.15 34.68
N PRO A 25 6.74 24.02 34.87
CA PRO A 25 6.61 25.25 34.10
C PRO A 25 7.71 26.27 34.44
N PRO A 26 8.41 26.85 33.46
CA PRO A 26 9.54 27.75 33.71
C PRO A 26 9.13 29.06 34.40
N GLU A 27 7.85 29.42 34.38
CA GLU A 27 7.31 30.60 35.05
C GLU A 27 7.27 30.45 36.57
N LEU A 28 7.34 29.22 37.10
CA LEU A 28 7.29 28.94 38.53
C LEU A 28 8.70 29.04 39.14
N PRO A 29 9.01 30.07 39.96
CA PRO A 29 10.35 30.26 40.48
C PRO A 29 10.78 29.10 41.37
N GLY A 30 11.97 28.55 41.11
CA GLY A 30 12.52 27.43 41.86
C GLY A 30 11.90 26.08 41.52
N VAL A 31 11.09 25.97 40.45
CA VAL A 31 10.45 24.71 40.06
C VAL A 31 11.44 23.56 39.87
N GLU A 32 12.66 23.83 39.43
CA GLU A 32 13.68 22.80 39.19
C GLU A 32 14.13 22.05 40.45
N SER A 33 14.04 22.69 41.63
CA SER A 33 14.40 22.07 42.92
C SER A 33 13.22 21.59 43.74
N MET A 34 11.98 21.77 43.25
CA MET A 34 10.78 21.33 43.95
C MET A 34 10.64 19.81 43.95
N ILE A 35 10.35 19.25 45.11
CA ILE A 35 10.04 17.83 45.27
C ILE A 35 8.53 17.65 45.22
N GLY A 36 8.04 16.86 44.27
CA GLY A 36 6.61 16.63 44.05
C GLY A 36 6.33 15.87 42.76
N LEU A 37 5.05 15.55 42.52
CA LEU A 37 4.60 14.93 41.28
C LEU A 37 4.41 16.01 40.21
N PHE A 38 5.36 16.09 39.28
CA PHE A 38 5.31 17.01 38.13
C PHE A 38 5.24 16.26 36.80
N ILE A 39 5.89 15.10 36.71
CA ILE A 39 5.97 14.34 35.47
C ILE A 39 4.56 14.02 34.93
N ASN A 40 4.37 14.23 33.64
CA ASN A 40 3.09 13.99 32.98
C ASN A 40 3.32 13.32 31.62
N THR A 41 2.34 12.55 31.14
CA THR A 41 2.40 11.91 29.82
C THR A 41 1.25 12.44 28.97
N LEU A 42 1.60 13.05 27.84
CA LEU A 42 0.66 13.78 26.99
C LEU A 42 0.64 13.19 25.58
N PRO A 43 -0.51 13.18 24.90
CA PRO A 43 -0.57 12.73 23.50
C PRO A 43 0.16 13.72 22.59
N VAL A 44 1.04 13.19 21.76
CA VAL A 44 1.67 13.89 20.63
C VAL A 44 1.07 13.34 19.35
N ARG A 45 0.25 14.15 18.68
CA ARG A 45 -0.29 13.84 17.35
C ARG A 45 0.62 14.42 16.28
N ALA A 46 1.19 13.57 15.45
CA ALA A 46 2.00 13.96 14.31
C ALA A 46 1.24 13.64 13.02
N ARG A 47 0.84 14.69 12.30
CA ARG A 47 0.33 14.60 10.93
C ARG A 47 1.48 14.82 9.95
N LEU A 48 1.63 13.91 9.02
CA LEU A 48 2.66 13.91 8.00
C LEU A 48 2.09 14.42 6.69
N ASP A 49 2.83 15.32 6.05
CA ASP A 49 2.61 15.71 4.66
C ASP A 49 3.75 15.12 3.84
N HIS A 50 3.40 14.29 2.85
CA HIS A 50 4.35 13.60 1.98
C HIS A 50 5.26 14.54 1.20
N ALA A 51 4.80 15.76 0.90
CA ALA A 51 5.58 16.76 0.19
C ALA A 51 6.42 17.65 1.12
N GLU A 52 6.20 17.60 2.44
CA GLU A 52 6.93 18.42 3.40
C GLU A 52 8.40 17.96 3.50
N PRO A 53 9.39 18.87 3.45
CA PRO A 53 10.77 18.53 3.73
C PRO A 53 10.97 18.02 5.15
N LEU A 54 11.83 17.02 5.36
CA LEU A 54 12.09 16.42 6.68
C LEU A 54 12.44 17.46 7.76
N GLY A 55 13.32 18.42 7.44
CA GLY A 55 13.70 19.49 8.36
C GLY A 55 12.54 20.43 8.69
N ALA A 56 11.62 20.67 7.75
CA ALA A 56 10.42 21.45 7.98
C ALA A 56 9.45 20.73 8.93
N LEU A 57 9.24 19.43 8.72
CA LEU A 57 8.44 18.58 9.61
C LEU A 57 8.95 18.62 11.05
N PHE A 58 10.26 18.45 11.26
CA PHE A 58 10.85 18.49 12.62
C PHE A 58 10.68 19.86 13.28
N ARG A 59 10.92 20.96 12.55
CA ARG A 59 10.72 22.32 13.07
C ARG A 59 9.25 22.59 13.40
N ARG A 60 8.32 22.14 12.55
CA ARG A 60 6.89 22.28 12.76
C ARG A 60 6.43 21.51 14.00
N LEU A 61 6.81 20.24 14.14
CA LEU A 61 6.50 19.44 15.33
C LEU A 61 7.11 20.07 16.59
N GLN A 62 8.35 20.57 16.54
CA GLN A 62 8.96 21.30 17.65
C GLN A 62 8.15 22.54 18.04
N ALA A 63 7.71 23.35 17.07
CA ALA A 63 6.88 24.54 17.31
C ALA A 63 5.48 24.19 17.83
N GLU A 64 4.89 23.08 17.39
CA GLU A 64 3.65 22.54 17.94
C GLU A 64 3.83 22.14 19.41
N GLN A 65 4.90 21.41 19.76
CA GLN A 65 5.18 21.02 21.14
C GLN A 65 5.50 22.21 22.04
N ALA A 66 6.24 23.20 21.55
CA ALA A 66 6.57 24.41 22.32
C ALA A 66 5.31 25.20 22.71
N ARG A 67 4.30 25.28 21.82
CA ARG A 67 3.01 25.93 22.12
C ARG A 67 2.20 25.20 23.18
N LEU A 68 2.50 23.93 23.47
CA LEU A 68 1.80 23.14 24.47
C LEU A 68 2.44 23.22 25.86
N LEU A 69 3.60 23.87 26.03
CA LEU A 69 4.30 23.99 27.31
C LEU A 69 3.38 24.51 28.44
N ASP A 70 2.61 25.56 28.15
CA ASP A 70 1.68 26.20 29.12
C ASP A 70 0.46 25.32 29.47
N HIS A 71 0.28 24.22 28.77
CA HIS A 71 -0.87 23.30 28.90
C HIS A 71 -0.47 21.92 29.42
N GLN A 72 0.80 21.71 29.79
CA GLN A 72 1.30 20.41 30.23
C GLN A 72 0.77 19.95 31.60
N TRP A 73 0.01 20.79 32.30
CA TRP A 73 -0.61 20.48 33.58
C TRP A 73 -1.89 19.63 33.46
N ALA A 74 -2.48 19.53 32.25
CA ALA A 74 -3.70 18.74 32.05
C ALA A 74 -3.42 17.23 32.19
N GLY A 75 -4.20 16.54 33.03
CA GLY A 75 -4.05 15.10 33.23
C GLY A 75 -4.53 14.29 32.01
N LEU A 76 -3.83 13.20 31.69
CA LEU A 76 -4.19 12.34 30.54
C LEU A 76 -5.64 11.84 30.57
N ALA A 77 -6.17 11.51 31.75
CA ALA A 77 -7.55 11.06 31.92
C ALA A 77 -8.58 12.14 31.52
N ASP A 78 -8.29 13.42 31.82
CA ASP A 78 -9.13 14.53 31.37
C ASP A 78 -9.03 14.72 29.86
N ILE A 79 -7.83 14.60 29.29
CA ILE A 79 -7.62 14.70 27.85
C ILE A 79 -8.37 13.58 27.10
N GLN A 80 -8.30 12.34 27.58
CA GLN A 80 -9.07 11.20 27.05
C GLN A 80 -10.58 11.49 27.09
N ARG A 81 -11.07 11.98 28.24
CA ARG A 81 -12.47 12.36 28.42
C ARG A 81 -12.90 13.48 27.47
N TRP A 82 -12.09 14.53 27.30
CA TRP A 82 -12.39 15.63 26.39
C TRP A 82 -12.34 15.20 24.91
N ALA A 83 -11.42 14.31 24.57
CA ALA A 83 -11.31 13.73 23.24
C ALA A 83 -12.46 12.77 22.92
N GLY A 84 -13.16 12.23 23.94
CA GLY A 84 -14.22 11.25 23.76
C GLY A 84 -13.72 9.86 23.38
N HIS A 85 -12.46 9.55 23.69
CA HIS A 85 -11.79 8.30 23.36
C HIS A 85 -11.24 7.65 24.64
N GLY A 86 -11.23 6.31 24.68
CA GLY A 86 -10.66 5.56 25.81
C GLY A 86 -9.14 5.64 25.81
N GLU A 87 -8.50 4.97 24.86
CA GLU A 87 -7.04 4.97 24.68
C GLU A 87 -6.67 5.89 23.50
N LEU A 88 -5.71 6.79 23.73
CA LEU A 88 -5.27 7.77 22.71
C LEU A 88 -3.97 7.33 22.01
N PHE A 89 -3.18 6.48 22.66
CA PHE A 89 -1.91 5.98 22.17
C PHE A 89 -1.49 4.74 22.96
N ASP A 90 -0.82 3.82 22.28
CA ASP A 90 -0.36 2.56 22.86
C ASP A 90 1.17 2.49 22.95
N THR A 91 1.85 3.53 22.44
CA THR A 91 3.30 3.70 22.53
C THR A 91 3.64 5.02 23.21
N ALA A 92 4.75 5.04 23.94
CA ALA A 92 5.23 6.24 24.61
C ALA A 92 6.71 6.51 24.32
N MET A 93 7.09 7.77 24.45
CA MET A 93 8.45 8.27 24.33
C MET A 93 8.79 9.12 25.56
N VAL A 94 9.94 8.80 26.16
CA VAL A 94 10.52 9.55 27.28
C VAL A 94 11.88 10.06 26.85
N PHE A 95 12.11 11.37 26.93
CA PHE A 95 13.44 11.95 26.78
C PHE A 95 13.98 12.33 28.17
N GLN A 96 14.93 11.55 28.68
CA GLN A 96 15.55 11.79 29.97
C GLN A 96 16.79 12.68 29.79
N ASN A 97 16.63 13.97 30.06
CA ASN A 97 17.74 14.93 30.07
C ASN A 97 18.37 15.11 31.46
N TYR A 98 18.23 14.11 32.34
CA TYR A 98 18.88 14.17 33.65
C TYR A 98 20.30 13.63 33.52
N PRO A 99 21.32 14.36 33.95
CA PRO A 99 22.54 13.72 34.35
C PRO A 99 22.20 12.92 35.60
N VAL A 100 21.79 11.65 35.43
CA VAL A 100 22.18 10.65 36.41
C VAL A 100 23.67 10.53 36.21
N SER A 101 24.39 11.49 36.78
CA SER A 101 25.82 11.64 36.64
C SER A 101 26.41 10.25 36.88
N ALA A 102 27.37 9.85 36.06
CA ALA A 102 28.32 8.82 36.46
C ALA A 102 28.94 9.14 37.86
N ASP A 103 28.75 10.36 38.37
CA ASP A 103 29.02 10.75 39.75
C ASP A 103 28.12 10.21 40.85
N THR A 104 26.91 9.67 40.62
CA THR A 104 26.22 8.95 41.73
C THR A 104 26.89 7.62 42.04
N THR A 105 27.58 7.01 41.06
CA THR A 105 28.48 5.87 41.25
C THR A 105 29.92 6.26 41.65
N SER A 106 30.32 7.52 41.46
CA SER A 106 31.64 8.06 41.86
C SER A 106 31.65 8.75 43.23
N ARG A 107 30.48 9.17 43.74
CA ARG A 107 30.33 9.74 45.08
C ARG A 107 30.66 8.68 46.13
N GLN A 108 31.86 8.75 46.69
CA GLN A 108 32.18 8.13 47.96
C GLN A 108 31.26 8.74 49.03
N LEU A 109 30.22 8.03 49.39
CA LEU A 109 29.41 8.32 50.58
C LEU A 109 30.14 7.65 51.75
N ASP A 110 30.94 8.40 52.51
CA ASP A 110 31.65 7.91 53.71
C ASP A 110 32.33 6.53 53.53
N GLY A 111 33.04 6.33 52.42
CA GLY A 111 33.75 5.07 52.12
C GLY A 111 32.93 4.00 51.39
N LEU A 112 31.66 4.26 51.09
CA LEU A 112 30.80 3.40 50.26
C LEU A 112 30.80 3.88 48.80
N ARG A 113 30.90 2.92 47.87
CA ARG A 113 30.78 3.15 46.43
C ARG A 113 29.55 2.42 45.90
N VAL A 114 28.62 3.15 45.30
CA VAL A 114 27.52 2.54 44.56
C VAL A 114 28.09 1.91 43.28
N THR A 115 28.03 0.59 43.17
CA THR A 115 28.61 -0.16 42.04
C THR A 115 27.64 -0.32 40.87
N GLY A 116 26.36 -0.02 41.10
CA GLY A 116 25.28 -0.11 40.15
C GLY A 116 23.94 0.16 40.85
N PHE A 117 22.91 0.41 40.05
CA PHE A 117 21.53 0.41 40.50
C PHE A 117 20.72 -0.35 39.44
N ASP A 118 19.85 -1.24 39.88
CA ASP A 118 18.86 -1.88 39.01
C ASP A 118 17.52 -1.22 39.27
N ALA A 119 17.00 -0.53 38.27
CA ALA A 119 15.65 0.00 38.28
C ALA A 119 14.77 -0.93 37.44
N VAL A 120 13.72 -1.48 38.03
CA VAL A 120 12.67 -2.18 37.28
C VAL A 120 11.63 -1.15 36.89
N GLU A 121 11.70 -0.68 35.65
CA GLU A 121 10.65 0.14 35.04
C GLU A 121 9.60 -0.82 34.44
N SER A 122 8.36 -0.77 34.95
CA SER A 122 7.22 -1.42 34.31
C SER A 122 6.61 -0.43 33.32
N THR A 123 6.44 -0.83 32.06
CA THR A 123 5.70 -0.06 31.06
C THR A 123 4.31 -0.63 30.89
N ASP A 124 3.29 0.22 30.97
CA ASP A 124 1.92 -0.15 30.60
C ASP A 124 1.70 -0.05 29.07
N PHE A 125 2.60 0.62 28.36
CA PHE A 125 2.58 0.77 26.90
C PHE A 125 3.13 -0.45 26.17
N VAL A 126 2.61 -0.72 24.98
CA VAL A 126 3.04 -1.81 24.09
C VAL A 126 4.52 -1.66 23.72
N VAL A 127 4.92 -0.42 23.40
CA VAL A 127 6.33 -0.04 23.18
C VAL A 127 6.61 1.28 23.90
N ASN A 128 7.68 1.31 24.70
CA ASN A 128 8.16 2.48 25.40
C ASN A 128 9.58 2.82 24.95
N LEU A 129 9.74 3.97 24.29
CA LEU A 129 11.02 4.50 23.85
C LEU A 129 11.61 5.41 24.93
N VAL A 130 12.75 5.03 25.48
CA VAL A 130 13.54 5.87 26.39
C VAL A 130 14.79 6.37 25.68
N ALA A 131 14.87 7.69 25.50
CA ALA A 131 15.99 8.38 24.89
C ALA A 131 16.75 9.18 25.96
N HIS A 132 18.08 9.07 25.96
CA HIS A 132 18.95 9.87 26.84
C HIS A 132 20.28 10.17 26.17
N THR A 133 20.89 11.30 26.52
CA THR A 133 22.21 11.70 26.03
C THR A 133 23.28 11.31 27.04
N ARG A 134 24.34 10.63 26.57
CA ARG A 134 25.49 10.25 27.40
C ARG A 134 26.76 10.24 26.55
N ASP A 135 27.85 10.83 27.06
CA ASP A 135 29.17 10.82 26.41
C ASP A 135 29.10 11.24 24.92
N ASP A 136 28.42 12.37 24.64
CA ASP A 136 28.14 12.90 23.29
C ASP A 136 27.38 11.95 22.34
N SER A 137 26.74 10.91 22.88
CA SER A 137 25.91 9.96 22.12
C SER A 137 24.45 10.02 22.55
N LEU A 138 23.53 9.90 21.59
CA LEU A 138 22.11 9.65 21.85
C LEU A 138 21.91 8.15 22.01
N ARG A 139 21.49 7.71 23.20
CA ARG A 139 21.12 6.33 23.46
C ARG A 139 19.60 6.17 23.42
N LEU A 140 19.16 5.15 22.72
CA LEU A 140 17.76 4.81 22.50
C LEU A 140 17.53 3.40 23.04
N ARG A 141 16.61 3.25 24.00
CA ARG A 141 16.17 1.97 24.54
C ARG A 141 14.70 1.81 24.25
N LEU A 142 14.30 0.70 23.64
CA LEU A 142 12.90 0.38 23.43
C LEU A 142 12.54 -0.81 24.32
N ASP A 143 11.72 -0.56 25.33
CA ASP A 143 11.09 -1.62 26.09
C ASP A 143 9.77 -2.00 25.42
N HIS A 144 9.41 -3.27 25.47
CA HIS A 144 8.17 -3.72 24.87
C HIS A 144 7.52 -4.85 25.67
N ARG A 145 6.22 -4.95 25.48
CA ARG A 145 5.39 -6.03 25.99
C ARG A 145 5.47 -7.24 25.07
N ALA A 146 6.26 -8.24 25.45
CA ALA A 146 6.49 -9.45 24.66
C ALA A 146 5.23 -10.28 24.37
N ASP A 147 4.16 -10.08 25.15
CA ASP A 147 2.85 -10.69 24.94
C ASP A 147 2.03 -10.02 23.82
N THR A 148 2.39 -8.81 23.41
CA THR A 148 1.65 -8.01 22.42
C THR A 148 2.46 -7.64 21.19
N CYS A 149 3.79 -7.53 21.32
CA CYS A 149 4.67 -7.08 20.26
C CYS A 149 5.92 -7.97 20.18
N SER A 150 6.33 -8.36 18.97
CA SER A 150 7.54 -9.18 18.81
C SER A 150 8.80 -8.33 18.90
N GLY A 151 9.87 -8.91 19.44
CA GLY A 151 11.17 -8.23 19.51
C GLY A 151 11.72 -7.81 18.15
N ASP A 152 11.41 -8.56 17.08
CA ASP A 152 11.83 -8.23 15.73
C ASP A 152 11.12 -6.99 15.17
N LEU A 153 9.82 -6.82 15.47
CA LEU A 153 9.07 -5.61 15.11
C LEU A 153 9.64 -4.38 15.84
N VAL A 154 9.94 -4.52 17.13
CA VAL A 154 10.51 -3.44 17.95
C VAL A 154 11.91 -3.06 17.45
N ARG A 155 12.73 -4.05 17.07
CA ARG A 155 14.03 -3.80 16.44
C ARG A 155 13.87 -3.05 15.12
N SER A 156 12.93 -3.47 14.27
CA SER A 156 12.63 -2.77 13.01
C SER A 156 12.22 -1.31 13.23
N LEU A 157 11.41 -1.02 14.27
CA LEU A 157 11.05 0.35 14.64
C LEU A 157 12.27 1.18 15.07
N ALA A 158 13.19 0.59 15.83
CA ALA A 158 14.44 1.24 16.23
C ALA A 158 15.33 1.55 15.02
N ASP A 159 15.51 0.58 14.13
CA ASP A 159 16.33 0.72 12.92
C ASP A 159 15.75 1.76 11.96
N ARG A 160 14.41 1.79 11.80
CA ARG A 160 13.72 2.85 11.04
C ARG A 160 13.98 4.22 11.65
N MET A 161 13.89 4.34 12.97
CA MET A 161 14.13 5.61 13.65
C MET A 161 15.57 6.10 13.47
N LEU A 162 16.56 5.20 13.51
CA LEU A 162 17.96 5.52 13.23
C LEU A 162 18.12 6.02 11.79
N ARG A 163 17.57 5.31 10.80
CA ARG A 163 17.61 5.74 9.39
C ARG A 163 16.99 7.12 9.19
N VAL A 164 15.85 7.41 9.84
CA VAL A 164 15.26 8.76 9.81
C VAL A 164 16.21 9.83 10.31
N LEU A 165 16.92 9.57 11.42
CA LEU A 165 17.87 10.53 11.99
C LEU A 165 19.09 10.70 11.09
N GLU A 166 19.63 9.62 10.53
CA GLU A 166 20.74 9.65 9.57
C GLU A 166 20.36 10.43 8.30
N THR A 167 19.18 10.17 7.74
CA THR A 167 18.67 10.91 6.57
C THR A 167 18.46 12.38 6.88
N LEU A 168 17.90 12.73 8.05
CA LEU A 168 17.73 14.12 8.45
C LEU A 168 19.06 14.88 8.53
N ILE A 169 20.12 14.23 9.01
CA ILE A 169 21.46 14.82 9.09
C ILE A 169 22.08 14.99 7.70
N ALA A 170 21.86 14.01 6.81
CA ALA A 170 22.41 14.01 5.46
C ALA A 170 21.69 15.00 4.52
N ASP A 171 20.36 15.03 4.56
CA ASP A 171 19.51 15.84 3.68
C ASP A 171 18.20 16.20 4.39
N ALA A 172 18.18 17.39 4.99
CA ALA A 172 16.99 17.91 5.66
C ALA A 172 15.93 18.44 4.67
N ASP A 173 16.27 18.64 3.40
CA ASP A 173 15.35 19.15 2.38
C ASP A 173 14.64 18.01 1.62
N LEU A 174 15.04 16.75 1.86
CA LEU A 174 14.36 15.57 1.34
C LEU A 174 12.87 15.57 1.72
N PRO A 175 11.94 15.41 0.76
CA PRO A 175 10.53 15.26 1.07
C PRO A 175 10.25 13.98 1.84
N VAL A 176 9.31 14.01 2.80
CA VAL A 176 8.91 12.84 3.60
C VAL A 176 8.58 11.61 2.74
N ALA A 177 7.96 11.78 1.57
CA ALA A 177 7.64 10.69 0.65
C ALA A 177 8.86 9.90 0.14
N HIS A 178 10.03 10.53 0.07
CA HIS A 178 11.26 9.92 -0.45
C HIS A 178 12.13 9.30 0.64
N LEU A 179 11.71 9.38 1.89
CA LEU A 179 12.41 8.80 3.02
C LEU A 179 12.33 7.26 2.97
N ASP A 180 13.44 6.62 2.58
CA ASP A 180 13.59 5.17 2.66
C ASP A 180 14.13 4.75 4.03
N THR A 181 13.31 4.02 4.79
CA THR A 181 13.68 3.44 6.09
C THR A 181 13.57 1.93 6.08
N LEU A 182 13.37 1.31 4.92
CA LEU A 182 13.35 -0.13 4.83
C LEU A 182 14.77 -0.66 5.07
N ASP A 183 14.88 -1.79 5.75
CA ASP A 183 16.18 -2.45 5.83
C ASP A 183 16.60 -2.91 4.42
N PRO A 184 17.87 -2.76 4.00
CA PRO A 184 18.31 -3.23 2.70
C PRO A 184 18.01 -4.71 2.45
N SER A 185 18.06 -5.56 3.48
CA SER A 185 17.71 -6.97 3.38
C SER A 185 16.20 -7.19 3.22
N ASP A 186 15.37 -6.39 3.87
CA ASP A 186 13.92 -6.40 3.66
C ASP A 186 13.58 -5.95 2.24
N ARG A 187 14.28 -4.94 1.73
CA ARG A 187 14.11 -4.44 0.35
C ARG A 187 14.45 -5.52 -0.67
N GLU A 188 15.59 -6.19 -0.51
CA GLU A 188 16.00 -7.30 -1.36
C GLU A 188 14.99 -8.45 -1.31
N ARG A 189 14.54 -8.81 -0.11
CA ARG A 189 13.55 -9.86 0.09
C ARG A 189 12.24 -9.58 -0.65
N VAL A 190 11.72 -8.36 -0.53
CA VAL A 190 10.46 -7.96 -1.17
C VAL A 190 10.61 -7.79 -2.69
N LEU A 191 11.70 -7.19 -3.15
CA LEU A 191 11.88 -6.86 -4.57
C LEU A 191 12.45 -8.02 -5.39
N VAL A 192 13.22 -8.92 -4.79
CA VAL A 192 13.96 -9.97 -5.50
C VAL A 192 13.51 -11.36 -5.04
N GLU A 193 13.67 -11.69 -3.76
CA GLU A 193 13.48 -13.07 -3.28
C GLU A 193 12.04 -13.56 -3.46
N TRP A 194 11.05 -12.71 -3.16
CA TRP A 194 9.63 -13.06 -3.28
C TRP A 194 9.12 -13.09 -4.72
N ASN A 195 9.77 -12.38 -5.65
CA ASN A 195 9.32 -12.30 -7.05
C ASN A 195 9.85 -13.44 -7.93
N GLY A 196 10.73 -14.29 -7.38
CA GLY A 196 11.29 -15.44 -8.09
C GLY A 196 12.15 -15.04 -9.31
N LYS A 197 12.48 -16.03 -10.14
CA LYS A 197 13.25 -15.78 -11.36
C LYS A 197 12.33 -15.20 -12.44
N ARG A 198 12.83 -14.18 -13.14
CA ARG A 198 12.19 -13.68 -14.37
C ARG A 198 11.99 -14.84 -15.34
N THR A 199 10.75 -15.04 -15.77
CA THR A 199 10.41 -15.99 -16.82
C THR A 199 10.51 -15.27 -18.16
N GLU A 200 11.40 -15.72 -19.05
CA GLU A 200 11.46 -15.24 -20.43
C GLU A 200 10.37 -15.95 -21.24
N LEU A 201 9.42 -15.17 -21.77
CA LEU A 201 8.39 -15.67 -22.67
C LEU A 201 8.81 -15.34 -24.11
N PRO A 202 8.61 -16.25 -25.08
CA PRO A 202 9.09 -16.11 -26.45
C PRO A 202 8.41 -14.98 -27.24
N GLY A 203 7.35 -14.37 -26.70
CA GLY A 203 6.59 -13.31 -27.38
C GLY A 203 5.65 -13.80 -28.47
N THR A 204 5.56 -15.11 -28.69
CA THR A 204 4.66 -15.73 -29.69
C THR A 204 3.19 -15.42 -29.38
N PRO A 205 2.42 -14.89 -30.34
CA PRO A 205 0.99 -14.65 -30.17
C PRO A 205 0.20 -15.93 -29.89
N LEU A 206 -0.88 -15.80 -29.12
CA LEU A 206 -1.73 -16.93 -28.73
C LEU A 206 -2.27 -17.72 -29.94
N HIS A 207 -2.68 -17.02 -31.00
CA HIS A 207 -3.22 -17.68 -32.19
C HIS A 207 -2.17 -18.52 -32.95
N GLU A 208 -0.89 -18.12 -32.90
CA GLU A 208 0.21 -18.88 -33.48
C GLU A 208 0.49 -20.14 -32.64
N LEU A 209 0.52 -20.02 -31.31
CA LEU A 209 0.67 -21.18 -30.41
C LEU A 209 -0.43 -22.24 -30.64
N ILE A 210 -1.67 -21.81 -30.89
CA ILE A 210 -2.79 -22.71 -31.21
C ILE A 210 -2.60 -23.35 -32.59
N SER A 211 -2.11 -22.60 -33.57
CA SER A 211 -1.84 -23.10 -34.92
C SER A 211 -0.72 -24.15 -34.91
N GLU A 212 0.36 -23.90 -34.18
CA GLU A 212 1.46 -24.86 -33.96
C GLU A 212 0.97 -26.14 -33.26
N GLN A 213 0.07 -26.01 -32.28
CA GLN A 213 -0.51 -27.17 -31.62
C GLN A 213 -1.41 -27.98 -32.57
N ALA A 214 -2.13 -27.31 -33.48
CA ALA A 214 -2.95 -27.97 -34.49
C ALA A 214 -2.12 -28.76 -35.52
N GLU A 215 -0.92 -28.28 -35.87
CA GLU A 215 0.01 -29.05 -36.69
C GLU A 215 0.58 -30.27 -35.95
N ARG A 216 0.81 -30.15 -34.65
CA ARG A 216 1.42 -31.22 -33.82
C ARG A 216 0.45 -32.36 -33.50
N THR A 217 -0.80 -32.05 -33.16
CA THR A 217 -1.81 -33.04 -32.76
C THR A 217 -3.17 -32.72 -33.38
N PRO A 218 -3.32 -32.84 -34.71
CA PRO A 218 -4.50 -32.37 -35.43
C PRO A 218 -5.80 -33.04 -34.99
N ASP A 219 -5.76 -34.35 -34.72
CA ASP A 219 -6.93 -35.17 -34.37
C ASP A 219 -7.27 -35.13 -32.87
N ALA A 220 -6.46 -34.46 -32.05
CA ALA A 220 -6.75 -34.31 -30.63
C ALA A 220 -7.92 -33.32 -30.41
N VAL A 221 -8.76 -33.60 -29.42
CA VAL A 221 -9.87 -32.70 -29.05
C VAL A 221 -9.30 -31.39 -28.48
N ALA A 222 -9.71 -30.26 -29.06
CA ALA A 222 -9.32 -28.93 -28.63
C ALA A 222 -10.38 -28.26 -27.76
N VAL A 223 -11.66 -28.37 -28.14
CA VAL A 223 -12.79 -27.71 -27.47
C VAL A 223 -13.95 -28.70 -27.35
N VAL A 224 -14.61 -28.67 -26.19
CA VAL A 224 -15.83 -29.42 -25.90
C VAL A 224 -16.87 -28.43 -25.40
N CYS A 225 -18.07 -28.46 -25.98
CA CYS A 225 -19.23 -27.69 -25.56
C CYS A 225 -20.44 -28.61 -25.61
N ASP A 226 -20.97 -28.96 -24.43
CA ASP A 226 -21.97 -30.02 -24.27
C ASP A 226 -21.55 -31.33 -24.97
N GLU A 227 -22.38 -31.85 -25.87
CA GLU A 227 -22.13 -33.08 -26.64
C GLU A 227 -21.30 -32.82 -27.92
N ALA A 228 -20.99 -31.56 -28.24
CA ALA A 228 -20.26 -31.19 -29.44
C ALA A 228 -18.77 -30.96 -29.15
N THR A 229 -17.91 -31.41 -30.07
CA THR A 229 -16.46 -31.28 -29.94
C THR A 229 -15.84 -30.76 -31.23
N LEU A 230 -14.72 -30.05 -31.11
CA LEU A 230 -13.82 -29.74 -32.23
C LEU A 230 -12.44 -30.31 -31.94
N THR A 231 -11.84 -30.95 -32.95
CA THR A 231 -10.40 -31.24 -32.94
C THR A 231 -9.60 -29.97 -33.16
N TYR A 232 -8.29 -30.00 -32.89
CA TYR A 232 -7.42 -28.86 -33.18
C TYR A 232 -7.42 -28.49 -34.66
N ALA A 233 -7.41 -29.48 -35.57
CA ALA A 233 -7.46 -29.21 -37.00
C ALA A 233 -8.80 -28.57 -37.42
N GLU A 234 -9.92 -28.99 -36.84
CA GLU A 234 -11.23 -28.41 -37.12
C GLU A 234 -11.36 -26.98 -36.59
N LEU A 235 -10.91 -26.73 -35.35
CA LEU A 235 -10.93 -25.40 -34.76
C LEU A 235 -10.06 -24.43 -35.56
N ASP A 236 -8.81 -24.81 -35.84
CA ASP A 236 -7.88 -23.96 -36.58
C ASP A 236 -8.37 -23.70 -38.01
N GLY A 237 -8.87 -24.74 -38.69
CA GLY A 237 -9.44 -24.64 -40.02
C GLY A 237 -10.63 -23.68 -40.09
N ARG A 238 -11.59 -23.80 -39.17
CA ARG A 238 -12.77 -22.91 -39.09
C ARG A 238 -12.36 -21.48 -38.74
N ALA A 239 -11.47 -21.29 -37.77
CA ALA A 239 -10.98 -19.97 -37.39
C ALA A 239 -10.20 -19.30 -38.53
N ASN A 240 -9.40 -20.04 -39.29
CA ASN A 240 -8.70 -19.53 -40.47
C ASN A 240 -9.67 -19.08 -41.57
N GLN A 241 -10.76 -19.82 -41.79
CA GLN A 241 -11.79 -19.43 -42.76
C GLN A 241 -12.48 -18.14 -42.33
N LEU A 242 -12.92 -18.05 -41.07
CA LEU A 242 -13.56 -16.86 -40.55
C LEU A 242 -12.61 -15.66 -40.51
N ALA A 243 -11.34 -15.85 -40.13
CA ALA A 243 -10.34 -14.78 -40.11
C ALA A 243 -10.13 -14.16 -41.50
N ARG A 244 -10.07 -14.98 -42.57
CA ARG A 244 -9.98 -14.48 -43.95
C ARG A 244 -11.19 -13.65 -44.33
N HIS A 245 -12.39 -14.11 -43.95
CA HIS A 245 -13.61 -13.35 -44.18
C HIS A 245 -13.60 -12.00 -43.44
N LEU A 246 -13.17 -11.98 -42.18
CA LEU A 246 -13.06 -10.75 -41.38
C LEU A 246 -12.04 -9.76 -41.97
N LEU A 247 -10.91 -10.25 -42.47
CA LEU A 247 -9.92 -9.44 -43.20
C LEU A 247 -10.52 -8.83 -44.48
N GLU A 248 -11.34 -9.59 -45.21
CA GLU A 248 -12.07 -9.08 -46.40
C GLU A 248 -13.10 -8.01 -46.04
N GLN A 249 -13.67 -8.06 -44.82
CA GLN A 249 -14.54 -7.01 -44.27
C GLN A 249 -13.76 -5.79 -43.73
N GLY A 250 -12.43 -5.82 -43.79
CA GLY A 250 -11.56 -4.71 -43.40
C GLY A 250 -11.07 -4.73 -41.95
N LEU A 251 -11.32 -5.81 -41.19
CA LEU A 251 -10.79 -5.95 -39.83
C LEU A 251 -9.29 -6.23 -39.85
N GLY A 252 -8.49 -5.49 -39.06
CA GLY A 252 -7.05 -5.69 -38.97
C GLY A 252 -6.46 -5.35 -37.60
N ALA A 253 -5.13 -5.19 -37.57
CA ALA A 253 -4.43 -4.80 -36.35
C ALA A 253 -4.95 -3.46 -35.81
N GLU A 254 -4.99 -3.34 -34.48
CA GLU A 254 -5.53 -2.18 -33.74
C GLU A 254 -7.05 -2.00 -33.81
N ASP A 255 -7.77 -2.84 -34.56
CA ASP A 255 -9.23 -2.87 -34.53
C ASP A 255 -9.77 -3.75 -33.39
N PHE A 256 -11.03 -3.47 -33.02
CA PHE A 256 -11.83 -4.31 -32.15
C PHE A 256 -12.96 -4.98 -32.95
N ALA A 257 -13.21 -6.26 -32.69
CA ALA A 257 -14.42 -6.95 -33.12
C ALA A 257 -15.25 -7.37 -31.90
N ALA A 258 -16.49 -6.92 -31.81
CA ALA A 258 -17.41 -7.40 -30.78
C ALA A 258 -17.86 -8.83 -31.09
N ILE A 259 -17.94 -9.67 -30.06
CA ILE A 259 -18.47 -11.03 -30.14
C ILE A 259 -19.64 -11.12 -29.17
N ALA A 260 -20.85 -11.06 -29.72
CA ALA A 260 -22.12 -11.19 -29.03
C ALA A 260 -22.75 -12.55 -29.36
N LEU A 261 -22.09 -13.62 -28.90
CA LEU A 261 -22.51 -15.01 -29.08
C LEU A 261 -22.64 -15.67 -27.70
N PRO A 262 -23.64 -16.55 -27.48
CA PRO A 262 -23.68 -17.35 -26.27
C PRO A 262 -22.49 -18.33 -26.22
N LYS A 263 -22.24 -18.90 -25.03
CA LYS A 263 -21.19 -19.91 -24.83
C LYS A 263 -21.39 -21.09 -25.79
N SER A 264 -20.50 -21.21 -26.76
CA SER A 264 -20.62 -22.15 -27.88
C SER A 264 -19.27 -22.41 -28.54
N LEU A 265 -19.19 -23.43 -29.39
CA LEU A 265 -18.02 -23.68 -30.25
C LEU A 265 -17.77 -22.49 -31.20
N ASP A 266 -18.82 -21.81 -31.64
CA ASP A 266 -18.73 -20.66 -32.55
C ASP A 266 -18.16 -19.43 -31.84
N ALA A 267 -18.47 -19.23 -30.55
CA ALA A 267 -17.86 -18.16 -29.75
C ALA A 267 -16.33 -18.34 -29.64
N ILE A 268 -15.86 -19.56 -29.35
CA ILE A 268 -14.41 -19.86 -29.27
C ILE A 268 -13.75 -19.73 -30.65
N THR A 269 -14.40 -20.22 -31.70
CA THR A 269 -13.93 -20.10 -33.09
C THR A 269 -13.81 -18.63 -33.49
N SER A 270 -14.79 -17.80 -33.12
CA SER A 270 -14.82 -16.35 -33.38
C SER A 270 -13.69 -15.62 -32.67
N MET A 271 -13.43 -15.93 -31.39
CA MET A 271 -12.31 -15.33 -30.64
C MET A 271 -10.97 -15.64 -31.31
N LEU A 272 -10.75 -16.90 -31.70
CA LEU A 272 -9.51 -17.30 -32.39
C LEU A 272 -9.39 -16.65 -33.77
N ALA A 273 -10.49 -16.56 -34.52
CA ALA A 273 -10.53 -15.92 -35.83
C ALA A 273 -10.16 -14.44 -35.76
N VAL A 274 -10.73 -13.70 -34.80
CA VAL A 274 -10.40 -12.29 -34.57
C VAL A 274 -8.92 -12.14 -34.24
N LEU A 275 -8.37 -12.95 -33.32
CA LEU A 275 -6.94 -12.91 -32.99
C LEU A 275 -6.04 -13.19 -34.21
N LYS A 276 -6.45 -14.08 -35.12
CA LYS A 276 -5.71 -14.39 -36.36
C LYS A 276 -5.72 -13.24 -37.38
N THR A 277 -6.62 -12.26 -37.24
CA THR A 277 -6.57 -11.03 -38.06
C THR A 277 -5.60 -9.98 -37.50
N GLY A 278 -5.08 -10.18 -36.29
CA GLY A 278 -4.32 -9.18 -35.54
C GLY A 278 -5.18 -8.22 -34.71
N ALA A 279 -6.51 -8.29 -34.85
CA ALA A 279 -7.46 -7.51 -34.06
C ALA A 279 -7.65 -8.05 -32.65
N ALA A 280 -8.22 -7.22 -31.77
CA ALA A 280 -8.69 -7.61 -30.46
C ALA A 280 -10.19 -7.98 -30.49
N TYR A 281 -10.61 -8.96 -29.70
CA TYR A 281 -12.03 -9.25 -29.53
C TYR A 281 -12.59 -8.59 -28.28
N LEU A 282 -13.82 -8.11 -28.35
CA LEU A 282 -14.61 -7.62 -27.23
C LEU A 282 -15.75 -8.61 -26.96
N PRO A 283 -15.67 -9.46 -25.92
CA PRO A 283 -16.78 -10.36 -25.59
C PRO A 283 -17.94 -9.58 -24.98
N ILE A 284 -19.14 -9.77 -25.53
CA ILE A 284 -20.39 -9.18 -25.04
C ILE A 284 -21.33 -10.32 -24.69
N ASP A 285 -21.81 -10.33 -23.45
CA ASP A 285 -22.87 -11.26 -23.04
C ASP A 285 -24.20 -10.74 -23.62
N PRO A 286 -24.88 -11.50 -24.50
CA PRO A 286 -26.16 -11.09 -25.06
C PRO A 286 -27.27 -10.93 -24.01
N GLU A 287 -27.12 -11.52 -22.81
CA GLU A 287 -28.08 -11.41 -21.72
C GLU A 287 -27.97 -10.10 -20.93
N TYR A 288 -26.96 -9.27 -21.20
CA TYR A 288 -26.84 -7.97 -20.56
C TYR A 288 -27.96 -7.01 -20.96
N PRO A 289 -28.36 -6.09 -20.06
CA PRO A 289 -29.31 -5.03 -20.41
C PRO A 289 -28.82 -4.21 -21.61
N ALA A 290 -29.75 -3.77 -22.48
CA ALA A 290 -29.43 -3.05 -23.70
C ALA A 290 -28.53 -1.82 -23.46
N GLU A 291 -28.79 -1.04 -22.41
CA GLU A 291 -27.97 0.12 -22.02
C GLU A 291 -26.49 -0.26 -21.78
N ARG A 292 -26.23 -1.41 -21.16
CA ARG A 292 -24.88 -1.93 -20.90
C ARG A 292 -24.17 -2.30 -22.21
N ILE A 293 -24.89 -2.95 -23.11
CA ILE A 293 -24.37 -3.35 -24.43
C ILE A 293 -24.07 -2.10 -25.27
N SER A 294 -25.01 -1.15 -25.34
CA SER A 294 -24.83 0.13 -26.04
C SER A 294 -23.62 0.89 -25.51
N TYR A 295 -23.47 0.99 -24.18
CA TYR A 295 -22.30 1.60 -23.56
C TYR A 295 -20.99 0.94 -24.00
N MET A 296 -20.90 -0.39 -23.97
CA MET A 296 -19.69 -1.13 -24.39
C MET A 296 -19.35 -0.89 -25.86
N LEU A 297 -20.37 -0.86 -26.73
CA LEU A 297 -20.19 -0.61 -28.16
C LEU A 297 -19.81 0.84 -28.46
N ASP A 298 -20.41 1.82 -27.78
CA ASP A 298 -20.11 3.24 -27.95
C ASP A 298 -18.70 3.61 -27.46
N ASP A 299 -18.22 2.97 -26.39
CA ASP A 299 -16.87 3.15 -25.83
C ASP A 299 -15.80 2.46 -26.69
N ALA A 300 -15.98 1.18 -27.02
CA ALA A 300 -14.99 0.38 -27.73
C ALA A 300 -15.00 0.59 -29.26
N ARG A 301 -16.12 1.05 -29.82
CA ARG A 301 -16.34 1.32 -31.26
C ARG A 301 -15.79 0.20 -32.16
N PRO A 302 -16.25 -1.05 -31.98
CA PRO A 302 -15.75 -2.17 -32.75
C PRO A 302 -16.05 -1.97 -34.25
N ALA A 303 -15.11 -2.34 -35.10
CA ALA A 303 -15.26 -2.27 -36.54
C ALA A 303 -16.37 -3.20 -37.05
N LEU A 304 -16.56 -4.34 -36.37
CA LEU A 304 -17.55 -5.37 -36.70
C LEU A 304 -18.12 -5.99 -35.42
N THR A 305 -19.33 -6.54 -35.52
CA THR A 305 -19.94 -7.35 -34.47
C THR A 305 -20.29 -8.74 -35.04
N LEU A 306 -19.75 -9.77 -34.41
CA LEU A 306 -20.07 -11.18 -34.64
C LEU A 306 -21.21 -11.57 -33.70
N THR A 307 -22.34 -11.99 -34.27
CA THR A 307 -23.53 -12.40 -33.52
C THR A 307 -24.26 -13.52 -34.24
N GLU A 308 -25.28 -14.10 -33.60
CA GLU A 308 -26.11 -15.11 -34.23
C GLU A 308 -26.85 -14.53 -35.44
N PRO A 309 -27.24 -15.36 -36.43
CA PRO A 309 -28.04 -14.88 -37.55
C PRO A 309 -29.33 -14.24 -37.05
N ILE A 310 -29.45 -12.91 -37.18
CA ILE A 310 -30.66 -12.22 -36.78
C ILE A 310 -31.65 -12.26 -37.96
N PRO A 311 -32.90 -12.74 -37.78
CA PRO A 311 -33.89 -12.75 -38.84
C PRO A 311 -34.13 -11.32 -39.34
N ALA A 312 -34.08 -11.10 -40.66
CA ALA A 312 -34.30 -9.77 -41.25
C ALA A 312 -35.66 -9.14 -40.86
N ALA A 313 -36.67 -9.97 -40.57
CA ALA A 313 -37.98 -9.53 -40.10
C ALA A 313 -37.95 -8.87 -38.70
N ALA A 314 -36.91 -9.10 -37.89
CA ALA A 314 -36.74 -8.44 -36.59
C ALA A 314 -36.30 -6.97 -36.74
N TYR A 315 -35.84 -6.55 -37.92
CA TYR A 315 -35.36 -5.20 -38.21
C TYR A 315 -36.17 -4.46 -39.27
N SER A 316 -37.19 -5.08 -39.88
CA SER A 316 -37.95 -4.43 -40.97
C SER A 316 -38.72 -3.19 -40.53
N ASP A 317 -39.00 -3.04 -39.23
CA ASP A 317 -39.73 -1.91 -38.65
C ASP A 317 -38.84 -0.94 -37.85
N GLN A 318 -37.52 -1.16 -37.83
CA GLN A 318 -36.58 -0.29 -37.11
C GLN A 318 -36.07 0.82 -38.03
N PRO A 319 -36.06 2.10 -37.59
CA PRO A 319 -35.64 3.21 -38.41
C PRO A 319 -34.16 3.05 -38.81
N SER A 320 -33.87 3.06 -40.12
CA SER A 320 -32.53 2.93 -40.68
C SER A 320 -31.67 4.20 -40.56
N GLY A 321 -31.92 5.03 -39.55
CA GLY A 321 -31.26 6.32 -39.32
C GLY A 321 -30.18 6.24 -38.22
N GLN A 322 -29.39 7.31 -38.08
CA GLN A 322 -28.52 7.47 -36.91
C GLN A 322 -29.40 7.57 -35.66
N ILE A 323 -29.18 6.67 -34.69
CA ILE A 323 -29.83 6.68 -33.38
C ILE A 323 -29.48 8.02 -32.70
N THR A 324 -30.50 8.80 -32.36
CA THR A 324 -30.33 10.10 -31.69
C THR A 324 -30.02 9.91 -30.20
N ASP A 325 -29.45 10.93 -29.55
CA ASP A 325 -29.18 10.89 -28.10
C ASP A 325 -30.46 10.76 -27.24
N ALA A 326 -31.64 10.98 -27.82
CA ALA A 326 -32.93 10.74 -27.16
C ALA A 326 -33.43 9.30 -27.30
N GLU A 327 -32.88 8.55 -28.26
CA GLU A 327 -33.17 7.13 -28.51
C GLU A 327 -32.13 6.20 -27.86
N ARG A 328 -30.97 6.73 -27.46
CA ARG A 328 -30.02 6.09 -26.53
C ARG A 328 -30.55 6.13 -25.10
#